data_AF-A0A1Z9XP61-F1
#
_entry.id   AF-A0A1Z9XP61-F1
#
_cell.length_a   1.000
_cell.length_b   1.000
_cell.length_c   1.000
_cell.angle_alpha   90.00
_cell.angle_beta   90.00
_cell.angle_gamma   90.00
#
_symmetry.space_group_name_H-M   'P 1'
#
loop_
_entity.id
_entity.type
_entity.pdbx_description
1 polymer ?
#
loop_
_entity_poly.entity_id
_entity_poly.type
_entity_poly.pdbx_seq_one_letter_code
_entity_poly.pdbx_strand_id
1 'polypeptide(L)'
;MSWVRACHFSRSVALGLVALFALAACGGSDSSDSDYEFAYLQFYNASPNGANVEMREVDGDSFGSAQFGDATSMYSMESGELVLEFIRTDSDDQEVYIDEITVNLKEGEKTMIVMSGDFNSPSFNEYSYERETLEDHFRLLAISVTMDSESFDFYMSDAGDPFEAANFLSTITPNDLGELIYWDGDDDSDNFDEGEYTVYFTAPGSTDVIFESQTLDFIYETEYVMALRDVSGAIQDGLVVDTILNSSTVSGLTDVEADAQYRIYNSTNLDTPVTVTFGGNTDEEDIEFTLAADELSDFTAIRYGDYRVSVEDTSGSITNLSNKLITLNQGESKAILIYEKDGKLGASTFEESGLPQAYDKTVNFINLVSDYDDVEIFLVRHDETIDTAEYRVNNLEFGETSTEVLPSDFYEVIAVYEDDNDEQVLLDRTALFGFTEEENYIVTVEPANTATGYEINILF
;
A
#
# COMPACT_ATOMS: atom_id res chain seq x y z
N MET A 1 41.19 69.05 -5.98
CA MET A 1 42.27 68.67 -5.02
C MET A 1 42.02 67.21 -4.67
N SER A 2 42.47 66.25 -5.47
CA SER A 2 43.82 65.66 -5.55
C SER A 2 44.26 64.89 -4.30
N TRP A 3 44.71 63.65 -4.55
CA TRP A 3 45.37 62.63 -3.70
C TRP A 3 44.40 61.65 -3.01
N VAL A 4 44.12 60.42 -3.49
CA VAL A 4 44.94 59.25 -3.97
C VAL A 4 45.67 58.50 -2.85
N ARG A 5 45.19 57.29 -2.54
CA ARG A 5 45.86 55.95 -2.62
C ARG A 5 44.86 54.87 -2.14
N ALA A 6 44.41 53.95 -3.00
CA ALA A 6 45.07 52.70 -3.45
C ALA A 6 45.23 51.71 -2.28
N CYS A 7 44.68 50.49 -2.30
CA CYS A 7 44.85 49.32 -3.18
C CYS A 7 43.76 48.29 -2.79
N HIS A 8 43.35 47.24 -3.50
CA HIS A 8 43.49 46.63 -4.84
C HIS A 8 42.28 45.64 -4.86
N PHE A 9 41.39 45.60 -5.86
CA PHE A 9 41.48 44.80 -7.12
C PHE A 9 41.52 43.28 -6.87
N SER A 10 40.80 42.38 -7.52
CA SER A 10 39.73 42.32 -8.54
C SER A 10 39.19 40.87 -8.50
N ARG A 11 37.91 40.60 -8.73
CA ARG A 11 37.29 40.36 -10.05
C ARG A 11 38.00 39.30 -10.94
N SER A 12 37.24 38.21 -11.17
CA SER A 12 36.94 37.60 -12.48
C SER A 12 37.71 36.36 -12.97
N VAL A 13 36.93 35.55 -13.73
CA VAL A 13 37.29 34.54 -14.76
C VAL A 13 37.39 33.10 -14.18
N ALA A 14 36.43 32.19 -14.40
CA ALA A 14 35.99 31.48 -15.63
C ALA A 14 37.01 30.46 -16.18
N LEU A 15 36.50 29.44 -16.91
CA LEU A 15 37.08 28.17 -17.39
C LEU A 15 36.88 27.00 -16.39
N GLY A 16 36.35 25.82 -16.73
CA GLY A 16 36.09 25.20 -18.03
C GLY A 16 36.98 23.97 -18.26
N LEU A 17 36.34 22.84 -18.63
CA LEU A 17 36.85 21.57 -19.21
C LEU A 17 37.43 20.44 -18.32
N VAL A 18 36.69 19.32 -18.36
CA VAL A 18 37.06 17.92 -18.75
C VAL A 18 38.40 17.35 -18.27
N ALA A 19 38.31 16.21 -17.56
CA ALA A 19 39.28 15.12 -17.70
C ALA A 19 38.65 13.75 -17.33
N LEU A 20 38.25 12.99 -18.35
CA LEU A 20 38.34 11.53 -18.36
C LEU A 20 39.83 11.16 -18.37
N PHE A 21 40.29 10.33 -17.43
CA PHE A 21 41.38 9.38 -17.66
C PHE A 21 41.35 8.23 -16.66
N ALA A 22 41.14 7.05 -17.25
CA ALA A 22 41.53 5.71 -16.85
C ALA A 22 42.59 5.59 -15.74
N LEU A 23 42.26 4.73 -14.77
CA LEU A 23 43.22 3.85 -14.12
C LEU A 23 42.86 2.41 -14.49
N ALA A 24 43.64 1.84 -15.40
CA ALA A 24 43.66 0.41 -15.66
C ALA A 24 44.69 -0.27 -14.75
N ALA A 25 44.38 -1.54 -14.44
CA ALA A 25 45.25 -2.65 -14.06
C ALA A 25 45.28 -3.06 -12.58
N CYS A 26 44.59 -4.16 -12.25
CA CYS A 26 45.13 -5.53 -12.08
C CYS A 26 44.02 -6.32 -11.34
N GLY A 27 43.37 -7.38 -11.82
CA GLY A 27 43.78 -8.45 -12.72
C GLY A 27 43.07 -9.71 -12.20
N GLY A 28 42.03 -10.14 -12.90
CA GLY A 28 41.24 -11.34 -12.60
C GLY A 28 40.29 -11.57 -13.75
N SER A 29 40.67 -12.47 -14.64
CA SER A 29 39.91 -12.88 -15.80
C SER A 29 38.81 -13.82 -15.37
N ASP A 30 37.57 -13.46 -15.63
CA ASP A 30 36.55 -14.39 -16.14
C ASP A 30 35.64 -13.56 -17.06
N SER A 31 35.47 -14.04 -18.28
CA SER A 31 34.56 -13.48 -19.26
C SER A 31 33.16 -13.97 -18.93
N SER A 32 32.39 -13.18 -18.18
CA SER A 32 30.94 -13.24 -18.22
C SER A 32 30.50 -12.62 -19.55
N ASP A 33 29.74 -13.37 -20.33
CA ASP A 33 29.14 -12.91 -21.61
C ASP A 33 27.90 -12.01 -21.34
N SER A 34 27.71 -11.49 -20.11
CA SER A 34 26.57 -10.65 -19.76
C SER A 34 26.79 -9.21 -20.21
N ASP A 35 25.81 -8.63 -20.91
CA ASP A 35 25.80 -7.19 -21.25
C ASP A 35 25.69 -6.29 -20.00
N TYR A 36 25.46 -6.87 -18.83
CA TYR A 36 25.34 -6.19 -17.55
C TYR A 36 26.67 -6.18 -16.78
N GLU A 37 27.30 -5.01 -16.70
CA GLU A 37 28.62 -4.78 -16.07
C GLU A 37 28.56 -4.52 -14.54
N PHE A 38 27.39 -4.61 -13.92
CA PHE A 38 27.19 -4.35 -12.48
C PHE A 38 26.51 -5.53 -11.79
N ALA A 39 26.57 -5.54 -10.45
CA ALA A 39 25.62 -6.30 -9.65
C ALA A 39 24.39 -5.45 -9.33
N TYR A 40 23.24 -6.09 -9.09
CA TYR A 40 21.99 -5.40 -8.80
C TYR A 40 21.40 -5.85 -7.47
N LEU A 41 20.89 -4.91 -6.67
CA LEU A 41 20.28 -5.17 -5.37
C LEU A 41 18.88 -4.58 -5.30
N GLN A 42 17.92 -5.35 -4.77
CA GLN A 42 16.56 -4.89 -4.48
C GLN A 42 16.04 -5.54 -3.20
N PHE A 43 15.26 -4.79 -2.42
CA PHE A 43 14.58 -5.29 -1.23
C PHE A 43 13.07 -5.32 -1.45
N TYR A 44 12.42 -6.39 -1.01
CA TYR A 44 10.96 -6.54 -1.01
C TYR A 44 10.48 -6.94 0.39
N ASN A 45 9.47 -6.23 0.89
CA ASN A 45 8.91 -6.45 2.21
C ASN A 45 7.58 -7.21 2.11
N ALA A 46 7.58 -8.47 2.51
CA ALA A 46 6.43 -9.36 2.54
C ALA A 46 5.99 -9.74 3.95
N SER A 47 6.41 -9.00 4.99
CA SER A 47 6.02 -9.29 6.37
C SER A 47 4.62 -8.71 6.67
N PRO A 48 3.57 -9.55 6.84
CA PRO A 48 2.17 -9.09 6.85
C PRO A 48 1.75 -8.38 8.14
N ASN A 49 2.59 -8.38 9.16
CA ASN A 49 2.42 -7.61 10.40
C ASN A 49 3.55 -6.58 10.61
N GLY A 50 4.28 -6.25 9.52
CA GLY A 50 5.47 -5.41 9.57
C GLY A 50 5.23 -3.92 9.40
N ALA A 51 6.27 -3.14 9.71
CA ALA A 51 6.33 -1.70 9.46
C ALA A 51 6.95 -1.41 8.08
N ASN A 52 7.03 -0.12 7.72
CA ASN A 52 7.98 0.32 6.69
C ASN A 52 9.42 0.04 7.15
N VAL A 53 10.20 -0.63 6.31
CA VAL A 53 11.59 -1.04 6.62
C VAL A 53 12.55 -0.41 5.64
N GLU A 54 13.59 0.24 6.15
CA GLU A 54 14.70 0.76 5.39
C GLU A 54 15.83 -0.27 5.29
N MET A 55 16.35 -0.46 4.08
CA MET A 55 17.57 -1.22 3.82
C MET A 55 18.72 -0.24 3.58
N ARG A 56 19.85 -0.43 4.27
CA ARG A 56 21.06 0.37 4.05
C ARG A 56 22.33 -0.45 4.24
N GLU A 57 23.45 0.03 3.70
CA GLU A 57 24.76 -0.52 4.01
C GLU A 57 25.14 -0.14 5.46
N VAL A 58 25.74 -1.07 6.21
CA VAL A 58 26.25 -0.79 7.56
C VAL A 58 27.28 0.34 7.52
N ASP A 59 27.04 1.40 8.30
CA ASP A 59 27.84 2.64 8.31
C ASP A 59 27.90 3.36 6.94
N GLY A 60 26.97 3.05 6.01
CA GLY A 60 27.01 3.46 4.61
C GLY A 60 25.75 4.18 4.13
N ASP A 61 25.47 4.03 2.84
CA ASP A 61 24.36 4.71 2.16
C ASP A 61 23.03 3.94 2.35
N SER A 62 21.93 4.70 2.38
CA SER A 62 20.57 4.15 2.34
C SER A 62 20.21 3.69 0.94
N PHE A 63 19.57 2.53 0.85
CA PHE A 63 18.97 1.99 -0.37
C PHE A 63 17.44 2.18 -0.39
N GLY A 64 16.91 2.99 0.53
CA GLY A 64 15.48 3.31 0.61
C GLY A 64 14.70 2.29 1.44
N SER A 65 13.38 2.51 1.50
CA SER A 65 12.48 1.73 2.34
C SER A 65 11.35 1.07 1.54
N ALA A 66 10.80 0.01 2.09
CA ALA A 66 9.63 -0.67 1.57
C ALA A 66 8.64 -1.01 2.70
N GLN A 67 7.38 -0.67 2.48
CA GLN A 67 6.25 -1.15 3.29
C GLN A 67 5.81 -2.55 2.83
N PHE A 68 4.90 -3.17 3.58
CA PHE A 68 4.36 -4.47 3.21
C PHE A 68 3.76 -4.47 1.80
N GLY A 69 4.13 -5.47 1.01
CA GLY A 69 3.70 -5.61 -0.39
C GLY A 69 4.42 -4.66 -1.35
N ASP A 70 5.52 -4.03 -0.93
CA ASP A 70 6.28 -3.09 -1.75
C ASP A 70 7.77 -3.43 -1.80
N ALA A 71 8.49 -2.81 -2.75
CA ALA A 71 9.91 -3.02 -2.99
C ALA A 71 10.67 -1.70 -3.14
N THR A 72 11.95 -1.71 -2.77
CA THR A 72 12.84 -0.59 -3.08
C THR A 72 13.06 -0.47 -4.59
N SER A 73 13.62 0.67 -5.00
CA SER A 73 14.26 0.73 -6.32
C SER A 73 15.37 -0.32 -6.43
N MET A 74 15.66 -0.75 -7.66
CA MET A 74 16.83 -1.57 -7.94
C MET A 74 18.09 -0.69 -8.00
N TYR A 75 19.13 -1.07 -7.27
CA TYR A 75 20.41 -0.37 -7.24
C TYR A 75 21.46 -1.13 -8.03
N SER A 76 22.24 -0.42 -8.84
CA SER A 76 23.43 -0.96 -9.51
C SER A 76 24.67 -0.64 -8.68
N MET A 77 25.51 -1.64 -8.42
CA MET A 77 26.70 -1.49 -7.58
C MET A 77 27.82 -2.44 -7.98
N GLU A 78 29.00 -2.25 -7.36
CA GLU A 78 30.15 -3.15 -7.57
C GLU A 78 29.87 -4.54 -7.01
N SER A 79 30.40 -5.57 -7.66
CA SER A 79 30.33 -6.94 -7.16
C SER A 79 31.22 -7.15 -5.94
N GLY A 80 30.83 -8.05 -5.04
CA GLY A 80 31.54 -8.33 -3.81
C GLY A 80 30.64 -8.55 -2.60
N GLU A 81 31.28 -8.69 -1.44
CA GLU A 81 30.61 -8.82 -0.16
C GLU A 81 30.09 -7.46 0.31
N LEU A 82 28.82 -7.40 0.71
CA LEU A 82 28.15 -6.23 1.26
C LEU A 82 27.43 -6.64 2.55
N VAL A 83 27.53 -5.81 3.58
CA VAL A 83 26.79 -6.00 4.83
C VAL A 83 25.63 -5.02 4.85
N LEU A 84 24.42 -5.56 4.86
CA LEU A 84 23.17 -4.81 4.86
C LEU A 84 22.59 -4.81 6.27
N GLU A 85 22.11 -3.66 6.71
CA GLU A 85 21.28 -3.53 7.91
C GLU A 85 19.86 -3.11 7.54
N PHE A 86 18.91 -3.63 8.31
CA PHE A 86 17.49 -3.32 8.20
C PHE A 86 17.02 -2.63 9.47
N ILE A 87 16.39 -1.48 9.29
CA ILE A 87 15.88 -0.67 10.39
C ILE A 87 14.45 -0.20 10.09
N ARG A 88 13.73 0.16 11.14
CA ARG A 88 12.53 1.01 11.04
C ARG A 88 12.71 2.25 11.90
N THR A 89 11.96 3.30 11.59
CA THR A 89 11.84 4.46 12.48
C THR A 89 10.56 4.31 13.30
N ASP A 90 10.62 4.52 14.61
CA ASP A 90 9.43 4.49 15.47
C ASP A 90 8.76 5.87 15.62
N SER A 91 7.73 5.95 16.46
CA SER A 91 6.99 7.19 16.69
C SER A 91 7.86 8.31 17.24
N ASP A 92 8.94 8.02 17.97
CA ASP A 92 9.82 9.01 18.60
C ASP A 92 10.98 9.44 17.68
N ASP A 93 10.87 9.18 16.37
CA ASP A 93 11.95 9.32 15.37
C ASP A 93 13.21 8.52 15.73
N GLN A 94 13.06 7.40 16.45
CA GLN A 94 14.19 6.56 16.83
C GLN A 94 14.34 5.40 15.87
N GLU A 95 15.59 5.16 15.46
CA GLU A 95 15.95 3.98 14.70
C GLU A 95 15.84 2.74 15.59
N VAL A 96 15.02 1.79 15.13
CA VAL A 96 14.87 0.47 15.71
C VAL A 96 15.51 -0.53 14.76
N TYR A 97 16.60 -1.13 15.22
CA TYR A 97 17.31 -2.20 14.51
C TYR A 97 16.43 -3.45 14.40
N ILE A 98 16.37 -4.03 13.20
CA ILE A 98 15.66 -5.27 12.91
C ILE A 98 16.66 -6.42 12.76
N ASP A 99 17.50 -6.36 11.73
CA ASP A 99 18.52 -7.39 11.48
C ASP A 99 19.67 -6.88 10.58
N GLU A 100 20.72 -7.70 10.46
CA GLU A 100 21.89 -7.48 9.64
C GLU A 100 22.21 -8.77 8.89
N ILE A 101 22.42 -8.66 7.57
CA ILE A 101 22.80 -9.80 6.72
C ILE A 101 24.04 -9.46 5.90
N THR A 102 24.82 -10.48 5.55
CA THR A 102 25.91 -10.36 4.60
C THR A 102 25.51 -11.03 3.29
N VAL A 103 25.56 -10.27 2.20
CA VAL A 103 25.23 -10.73 0.85
C VAL A 103 26.49 -10.71 -0.02
N ASN A 104 26.58 -11.58 -1.01
CA ASN A 104 27.69 -11.59 -1.95
C ASN A 104 27.20 -11.35 -3.37
N LEU A 105 27.26 -10.08 -3.76
CA LEU A 105 26.78 -9.58 -5.03
C LEU A 105 27.69 -10.02 -6.19
N LYS A 106 27.09 -10.46 -7.29
CA LYS A 106 27.82 -10.91 -8.47
C LYS A 106 27.50 -10.02 -9.67
N GLU A 107 28.53 -9.73 -10.46
CA GLU A 107 28.38 -9.00 -11.72
C GLU A 107 27.46 -9.79 -12.67
N GLY A 108 26.54 -9.09 -13.31
CA GLY A 108 25.52 -9.68 -14.17
C GLY A 108 24.34 -10.29 -13.43
N GLU A 109 24.35 -10.40 -12.10
CA GLU A 109 23.24 -10.96 -11.32
C GLU A 109 22.42 -9.87 -10.61
N LYS A 110 21.11 -10.11 -10.48
CA LYS A 110 20.23 -9.42 -9.55
C LYS A 110 20.08 -10.24 -8.28
N THR A 111 20.40 -9.62 -7.16
CA THR A 111 20.14 -10.10 -5.81
C THR A 111 18.90 -9.40 -5.25
N MET A 112 17.89 -10.19 -4.91
CA MET A 112 16.67 -9.75 -4.27
C MET A 112 16.64 -10.27 -2.84
N ILE A 113 16.50 -9.36 -1.88
CA ILE A 113 16.29 -9.69 -0.47
C ILE A 113 14.80 -9.61 -0.18
N VAL A 114 14.24 -10.71 0.30
CA VAL A 114 12.84 -10.78 0.70
C VAL A 114 12.77 -10.93 2.20
N MET A 115 12.12 -9.96 2.86
CA MET A 115 11.74 -10.10 4.27
C MET A 115 10.34 -10.70 4.34
N SER A 116 10.21 -11.85 5.00
CA SER A 116 8.93 -12.56 5.17
C SER A 116 8.77 -13.08 6.60
N GLY A 117 7.58 -13.59 6.92
CA GLY A 117 7.26 -14.10 8.26
C GLY A 117 6.85 -13.02 9.27
N ASP A 118 6.75 -13.41 10.54
CA ASP A 118 6.40 -12.51 11.65
C ASP A 118 7.48 -11.44 11.86
N PHE A 119 7.09 -10.18 11.79
CA PHE A 119 7.97 -9.02 11.93
C PHE A 119 8.74 -8.94 13.26
N ASN A 120 8.27 -9.60 14.33
CA ASN A 120 9.04 -9.66 15.58
C ASN A 120 10.26 -10.58 15.48
N SER A 121 10.30 -11.46 14.49
CA SER A 121 11.40 -12.37 14.20
C SER A 121 11.39 -12.73 12.70
N PRO A 122 11.59 -11.74 11.81
CA PRO A 122 11.41 -11.93 10.38
C PRO A 122 12.52 -12.82 9.82
N SER A 123 12.25 -13.45 8.68
CA SER A 123 13.27 -14.12 7.88
C SER A 123 13.68 -13.26 6.70
N PHE A 124 14.99 -13.09 6.51
CA PHE A 124 15.58 -12.47 5.33
C PHE A 124 16.14 -13.57 4.42
N ASN A 125 15.51 -13.76 3.26
CA ASN A 125 15.97 -14.70 2.25
C ASN A 125 16.63 -13.95 1.09
N GLU A 126 17.82 -14.42 0.71
CA GLU A 126 18.58 -13.91 -0.44
C GLU A 126 18.29 -14.78 -1.67
N TYR A 127 17.81 -14.18 -2.74
CA TYR A 127 17.63 -14.81 -4.04
C TYR A 127 18.49 -14.10 -5.07
N SER A 128 19.29 -14.85 -5.83
CA SER A 128 20.15 -14.28 -6.87
C SER A 128 19.93 -15.00 -8.20
N TYR A 129 19.78 -14.25 -9.28
CA TYR A 129 19.62 -14.77 -10.63
C TYR A 129 20.34 -13.89 -11.66
N GLU A 130 20.84 -14.52 -12.73
CA GLU A 130 21.50 -13.83 -13.83
C GLU A 130 20.50 -12.94 -14.57
N ARG A 131 20.93 -11.74 -14.95
CA ARG A 131 20.16 -10.82 -15.77
C ARG A 131 20.48 -11.05 -17.24
N GLU A 132 19.45 -11.05 -18.06
CA GLU A 132 19.58 -11.34 -19.49
C GLU A 132 19.10 -10.15 -20.34
N THR A 133 19.77 -9.96 -21.47
CA THR A 133 19.24 -9.08 -22.51
C THR A 133 18.17 -9.88 -23.25
N LEU A 134 16.93 -9.46 -23.15
CA LEU A 134 15.79 -10.12 -23.77
C LEU A 134 15.39 -9.33 -25.02
N GLU A 135 15.11 -10.02 -26.12
CA GLU A 135 14.62 -9.42 -27.37
C GLU A 135 13.23 -10.00 -27.64
N ASP A 136 12.18 -9.17 -27.61
CA ASP A 136 10.76 -9.54 -27.77
C ASP A 136 10.25 -10.61 -26.76
N HIS A 137 10.98 -10.83 -25.65
CA HIS A 137 10.67 -11.84 -24.63
C HIS A 137 10.77 -11.29 -23.22
N PHE A 138 10.13 -11.97 -22.26
CA PHE A 138 10.30 -11.73 -20.83
C PHE A 138 10.58 -13.02 -20.05
N ARG A 139 11.13 -12.88 -18.85
CA ARG A 139 11.34 -14.00 -17.91
C ARG A 139 10.43 -13.85 -16.71
N LEU A 140 9.91 -14.97 -16.21
CA LEU A 140 8.99 -14.98 -15.07
C LEU A 140 9.54 -15.84 -13.95
N LEU A 141 9.79 -15.22 -12.81
CA LEU A 141 10.15 -15.89 -11.57
C LEU A 141 8.98 -15.79 -10.60
N ALA A 142 8.79 -16.81 -9.77
CA ALA A 142 7.68 -16.85 -8.82
C ALA A 142 8.15 -17.38 -7.46
N ILE A 143 7.59 -16.82 -6.39
CA ILE A 143 7.87 -17.18 -5.01
C ILE A 143 6.59 -17.11 -4.17
N SER A 144 6.42 -18.05 -3.24
CA SER A 144 5.39 -17.99 -2.21
C SER A 144 6.00 -17.58 -0.87
N VAL A 145 5.45 -16.53 -0.26
CA VAL A 145 5.84 -15.99 1.04
C VAL A 145 4.66 -15.89 2.01
N THR A 146 3.61 -16.69 1.78
CA THR A 146 2.46 -16.79 2.68
C THR A 146 2.86 -17.35 4.06
N MET A 147 2.19 -16.88 5.11
CA MET A 147 2.47 -17.23 6.51
C MET A 147 2.28 -18.71 6.78
N ASP A 148 1.26 -19.32 6.17
CA ASP A 148 0.96 -20.75 6.32
C ASP A 148 1.95 -21.64 5.55
N SER A 149 2.90 -21.05 4.82
CA SER A 149 3.90 -21.76 4.03
C SER A 149 3.24 -22.75 3.07
N GLU A 150 2.24 -22.28 2.34
CA GLU A 150 1.52 -23.08 1.35
C GLU A 150 2.27 -23.11 0.01
N SER A 151 2.21 -24.27 -0.65
CA SER A 151 2.69 -24.42 -2.02
C SER A 151 1.53 -24.25 -2.98
N PHE A 152 1.79 -23.74 -4.17
CA PHE A 152 0.77 -23.45 -5.18
C PHE A 152 1.17 -24.01 -6.53
N ASP A 153 0.25 -24.67 -7.24
CA ASP A 153 0.48 -24.99 -8.65
C ASP A 153 0.20 -23.73 -9.47
N PHE A 154 1.20 -23.28 -10.23
CA PHE A 154 1.13 -22.11 -11.10
C PHE A 154 0.72 -22.54 -12.50
N TYR A 155 -0.36 -21.94 -13.00
CA TYR A 155 -0.80 -22.10 -14.38
C TYR A 155 -0.86 -20.75 -15.08
N MET A 156 -0.69 -20.77 -16.39
CA MET A 156 -0.87 -19.58 -17.23
C MET A 156 -1.52 -19.94 -18.56
N SER A 157 -2.34 -19.03 -19.08
CA SER A 157 -2.96 -19.14 -20.41
C SER A 157 -2.83 -17.81 -21.16
N ASP A 158 -3.13 -17.84 -22.45
CA ASP A 158 -3.43 -16.62 -23.21
C ASP A 158 -4.59 -15.87 -22.55
N ALA A 159 -4.62 -14.54 -22.68
CA ALA A 159 -5.65 -13.71 -22.08
C ALA A 159 -7.07 -14.09 -22.54
N GLY A 160 -7.96 -14.26 -21.56
CA GLY A 160 -9.38 -14.54 -21.78
C GLY A 160 -9.71 -16.01 -22.05
N ASP A 161 -8.72 -16.90 -22.11
CA ASP A 161 -8.93 -18.34 -22.10
C ASP A 161 -9.31 -18.84 -20.70
N PRO A 162 -10.21 -19.83 -20.58
CA PRO A 162 -10.60 -20.38 -19.27
C PRO A 162 -9.52 -21.29 -18.68
N PHE A 163 -9.60 -21.57 -17.37
CA PHE A 163 -8.65 -22.44 -16.67
C PHE A 163 -8.41 -23.81 -17.34
N GLU A 164 -9.42 -24.43 -17.97
CA GLU A 164 -9.23 -25.71 -18.66
C GLU A 164 -8.30 -25.65 -19.88
N ALA A 165 -8.00 -24.46 -20.38
CA ALA A 165 -7.02 -24.20 -21.43
C ALA A 165 -5.65 -23.78 -20.88
N ALA A 166 -5.52 -23.54 -19.57
CA ALA A 166 -4.27 -23.10 -18.95
C ALA A 166 -3.21 -24.21 -18.89
N ASN A 167 -1.95 -23.80 -18.99
CA ASN A 167 -0.80 -24.68 -18.96
C ASN A 167 -0.17 -24.66 -17.57
N PHE A 168 0.04 -25.84 -16.99
CA PHE A 168 0.81 -25.98 -15.75
C PHE A 168 2.27 -25.62 -16.03
N LEU A 169 2.82 -24.69 -15.24
CA LEU A 169 4.22 -24.25 -15.38
C LEU A 169 5.10 -24.91 -14.32
N SER A 170 4.73 -24.78 -13.04
CA SER A 170 5.48 -25.33 -11.92
C SER A 170 4.65 -25.35 -10.63
N THR A 171 5.14 -26.04 -9.61
CA THR A 171 4.66 -25.89 -8.24
C THR A 171 5.58 -24.92 -7.51
N ILE A 172 5.04 -23.78 -7.07
CA ILE A 172 5.76 -22.78 -6.28
C ILE A 172 5.82 -23.27 -4.84
N THR A 173 7.03 -23.50 -4.34
CA THR A 173 7.27 -23.89 -2.96
C THR A 173 7.55 -22.68 -2.07
N PRO A 174 7.14 -22.71 -0.79
CA PRO A 174 7.34 -21.59 0.13
C PRO A 174 8.80 -21.21 0.25
N ASN A 175 9.07 -19.91 0.17
CA ASN A 175 10.38 -19.29 0.30
C ASN A 175 11.44 -19.84 -0.67
N ASP A 176 11.01 -20.39 -1.81
CA ASP A 176 11.90 -20.84 -2.89
C ASP A 176 11.53 -20.11 -4.18
N LEU A 177 12.44 -19.28 -4.69
CA LEU A 177 12.23 -18.54 -5.93
C LEU A 177 12.48 -19.48 -7.11
N GLY A 178 11.42 -19.79 -7.86
CA GLY A 178 11.48 -20.63 -9.06
C GLY A 178 11.35 -19.81 -10.34
N GLU A 179 12.16 -20.13 -11.34
CA GLU A 179 11.97 -19.63 -12.71
C GLU A 179 10.97 -20.52 -13.46
N LEU A 180 10.01 -19.89 -14.13
CA LEU A 180 8.99 -20.55 -14.93
C LEU A 180 9.44 -20.63 -16.39
N ILE A 181 9.01 -21.70 -17.06
CA ILE A 181 9.37 -21.98 -18.45
C ILE A 181 8.13 -21.81 -19.33
N TYR A 182 8.29 -21.16 -20.47
CA TYR A 182 7.20 -20.96 -21.41
C TYR A 182 6.76 -22.30 -22.04
N TRP A 183 5.44 -22.52 -22.11
CA TRP A 183 4.90 -23.80 -22.58
C TRP A 183 5.00 -24.00 -24.09
N ASP A 184 5.12 -22.90 -24.85
CA ASP A 184 5.26 -22.90 -26.31
C ASP A 184 6.60 -22.28 -26.74
N GLY A 185 7.63 -22.43 -25.91
CA GLY A 185 9.01 -22.07 -26.27
C GLY A 185 9.49 -22.82 -27.52
N ASP A 186 10.42 -22.23 -28.24
CA ASP A 186 11.01 -22.79 -29.45
C ASP A 186 12.48 -23.22 -29.25
N ASP A 187 13.17 -23.62 -30.32
CA ASP A 187 14.58 -24.03 -30.22
C ASP A 187 15.52 -22.86 -29.87
N ASP A 188 15.05 -21.61 -29.96
CA ASP A 188 15.83 -20.38 -29.80
C ASP A 188 15.63 -19.75 -28.39
N SER A 189 14.49 -19.96 -27.71
CA SER A 189 14.29 -19.54 -26.32
C SER A 189 13.22 -20.34 -25.55
N ASP A 190 13.47 -20.55 -24.25
CA ASP A 190 12.51 -21.06 -23.27
C ASP A 190 11.74 -19.92 -22.54
N ASN A 191 12.02 -18.65 -22.89
CA ASN A 191 11.42 -17.45 -22.31
C ASN A 191 10.01 -17.19 -22.87
N PHE A 192 9.23 -16.38 -22.16
CA PHE A 192 7.86 -16.05 -22.57
C PHE A 192 7.89 -14.95 -23.65
N ASP A 193 6.97 -15.03 -24.62
CA ASP A 193 6.72 -13.94 -25.56
C ASP A 193 6.05 -12.75 -24.87
N GLU A 194 6.35 -11.51 -25.27
CA GLU A 194 5.54 -10.37 -24.83
C GLU A 194 4.06 -10.54 -25.22
N GLY A 195 3.15 -10.16 -24.33
CA GLY A 195 1.72 -10.30 -24.60
C GLY A 195 0.81 -10.23 -23.39
N GLU A 196 -0.47 -10.50 -23.66
CA GLU A 196 -1.53 -10.52 -22.65
C GLU A 196 -1.78 -11.95 -22.17
N TYR A 197 -1.70 -12.16 -20.85
CA TYR A 197 -1.86 -13.47 -20.22
C TYR A 197 -2.82 -13.42 -19.02
N THR A 198 -3.32 -14.60 -18.63
CA THR A 198 -4.04 -14.80 -17.37
C THR A 198 -3.31 -15.84 -16.52
N VAL A 199 -3.10 -15.52 -15.24
CA VAL A 199 -2.44 -16.40 -14.26
C VAL A 199 -3.49 -17.05 -13.36
N TYR A 200 -3.27 -18.33 -13.05
CA TYR A 200 -4.12 -19.09 -12.14
C TYR A 200 -3.30 -19.83 -11.10
N PHE A 201 -3.84 -19.95 -9.90
CA PHE A 201 -3.29 -20.80 -8.84
C PHE A 201 -4.29 -21.84 -8.39
N THR A 202 -3.78 -23.03 -8.09
CA THR A 202 -4.51 -24.09 -7.39
C THR A 202 -3.67 -24.65 -6.24
N ALA A 203 -4.32 -25.36 -5.32
CA ALA A 203 -3.59 -26.23 -4.40
C ALA A 203 -2.89 -27.38 -5.17
N PRO A 204 -1.72 -27.87 -4.73
CA PRO A 204 -0.96 -28.86 -5.48
C PRO A 204 -1.75 -30.13 -5.85
N GLY A 205 -1.85 -30.41 -7.14
CA GLY A 205 -2.60 -31.53 -7.72
C GLY A 205 -4.12 -31.35 -7.71
N SER A 206 -4.63 -30.17 -7.36
CA SER A 206 -6.04 -29.78 -7.43
C SER A 206 -6.37 -29.12 -8.77
N THR A 207 -7.65 -29.14 -9.12
CA THR A 207 -8.23 -28.37 -10.23
C THR A 207 -9.13 -27.24 -9.77
N ASP A 208 -9.29 -27.09 -8.45
CA ASP A 208 -10.06 -26.00 -7.86
C ASP A 208 -9.18 -24.74 -7.88
N VAL A 209 -9.57 -23.77 -8.71
CA VAL A 209 -8.92 -22.45 -8.80
C VAL A 209 -9.16 -21.70 -7.52
N ILE A 210 -8.08 -21.20 -6.92
CA ILE A 210 -8.12 -20.39 -5.69
C ILE A 210 -7.72 -18.94 -5.93
N PHE A 211 -7.24 -18.63 -7.14
CA PHE A 211 -6.91 -17.30 -7.61
C PHE A 211 -6.88 -17.29 -9.13
N GLU A 212 -7.52 -16.31 -9.74
CA GLU A 212 -7.41 -15.96 -11.15
C GLU A 212 -7.04 -14.47 -11.26
N SER A 213 -6.01 -14.14 -12.03
CA SER A 213 -5.63 -12.74 -12.25
C SER A 213 -6.57 -12.06 -13.24
N GLN A 214 -6.64 -10.73 -13.18
CA GLN A 214 -7.05 -9.93 -14.33
C GLN A 214 -6.10 -10.19 -15.52
N THR A 215 -6.48 -9.76 -16.72
CA THR A 215 -5.56 -9.77 -17.87
C THR A 215 -4.32 -8.95 -17.56
N LEU A 216 -3.16 -9.60 -17.64
CA LEU A 216 -1.85 -9.00 -17.40
C LEU A 216 -1.18 -8.74 -18.75
N ASP A 217 -0.70 -7.51 -18.94
CA ASP A 217 0.00 -7.09 -20.16
C ASP A 217 1.51 -7.02 -19.90
N PHE A 218 2.25 -8.00 -20.41
CA PHE A 218 3.70 -8.10 -20.26
C PHE A 218 4.39 -7.45 -21.47
N ILE A 219 4.60 -6.13 -21.35
CA ILE A 219 5.14 -5.27 -22.42
C ILE A 219 6.63 -4.92 -22.26
N TYR A 220 7.29 -5.46 -21.23
CA TYR A 220 8.69 -5.14 -20.95
C TYR A 220 9.54 -6.38 -21.15
N GLU A 221 10.61 -6.21 -21.94
CA GLU A 221 11.69 -7.17 -22.12
C GLU A 221 12.57 -7.26 -20.85
N THR A 222 12.02 -7.82 -19.76
CA THR A 222 12.67 -7.86 -18.44
C THR A 222 12.32 -9.13 -17.67
N GLU A 223 13.02 -9.35 -16.57
CA GLU A 223 12.61 -10.32 -15.55
C GLU A 223 11.51 -9.75 -14.66
N TYR A 224 10.39 -10.46 -14.57
CA TYR A 224 9.30 -10.21 -13.64
C TYR A 224 9.41 -11.18 -12.47
N VAL A 225 9.22 -10.69 -11.25
CA VAL A 225 9.09 -11.53 -10.05
C VAL A 225 7.65 -11.46 -9.55
N MET A 226 6.97 -12.59 -9.48
CA MET A 226 5.66 -12.73 -8.85
C MET A 226 5.80 -13.27 -7.44
N ALA A 227 5.41 -12.46 -6.44
CA ALA A 227 5.40 -12.87 -5.05
C ALA A 227 3.97 -13.11 -4.57
N LEU A 228 3.66 -14.34 -4.17
CA LEU A 228 2.39 -14.71 -3.56
C LEU A 228 2.46 -14.43 -2.06
N ARG A 229 1.54 -13.63 -1.55
CA ARG A 229 1.47 -13.27 -0.13
C ARG A 229 0.03 -13.19 0.36
N ASP A 230 -0.12 -13.24 1.68
CA ASP A 230 -1.41 -13.02 2.32
C ASP A 230 -1.84 -11.55 2.19
N VAL A 231 -3.14 -11.32 2.40
CA VAL A 231 -3.70 -9.99 2.65
C VAL A 231 -3.34 -9.51 4.06
N SER A 232 -3.50 -8.20 4.31
CA SER A 232 -3.32 -7.60 5.64
C SER A 232 -4.30 -6.42 5.82
N GLY A 233 -4.22 -5.77 6.98
CA GLY A 233 -5.02 -4.60 7.31
C GLY A 233 -6.50 -4.92 7.39
N ALA A 234 -7.32 -4.11 6.70
CA ALA A 234 -8.76 -4.28 6.72
C ALA A 234 -9.22 -5.59 6.05
N ILE A 235 -8.52 -6.04 5.01
CA ILE A 235 -8.89 -7.22 4.23
C ILE A 235 -8.49 -8.48 5.02
N GLN A 236 -9.48 -9.29 5.42
CA GLN A 236 -9.24 -10.38 6.37
C GLN A 236 -8.86 -11.71 5.72
N ASP A 237 -9.30 -11.95 4.49
CA ASP A 237 -9.08 -13.21 3.77
C ASP A 237 -8.71 -12.94 2.31
N GLY A 238 -7.84 -13.80 1.76
CA GLY A 238 -7.48 -13.76 0.34
C GLY A 238 -5.99 -13.89 0.08
N LEU A 239 -5.64 -13.95 -1.20
CA LEU A 239 -4.28 -14.01 -1.70
C LEU A 239 -4.02 -12.78 -2.59
N VAL A 240 -2.85 -12.18 -2.45
CA VAL A 240 -2.35 -11.14 -3.35
C VAL A 240 -1.11 -11.65 -4.07
N VAL A 241 -1.03 -11.35 -5.36
CA VAL A 241 0.13 -11.67 -6.19
C VAL A 241 0.78 -10.36 -6.59
N ASP A 242 1.91 -10.05 -5.98
CA ASP A 242 2.67 -8.85 -6.30
C ASP A 242 3.55 -9.12 -7.53
N THR A 243 3.41 -8.28 -8.56
CA THR A 243 4.32 -8.25 -9.71
C THR A 243 5.39 -7.19 -9.47
N ILE A 244 6.63 -7.63 -9.31
CA ILE A 244 7.78 -6.82 -8.92
C ILE A 244 8.72 -6.69 -10.12
N LEU A 245 8.98 -5.43 -10.51
CA LEU A 245 9.85 -5.09 -11.62
C LEU A 245 11.25 -4.68 -11.15
N ASN A 246 12.14 -4.47 -12.11
CA ASN A 246 13.46 -3.85 -11.93
C ASN A 246 13.37 -2.32 -11.65
N SER A 247 12.34 -1.89 -10.92
CA SER A 247 12.05 -0.53 -10.45
C SER A 247 11.41 -0.61 -9.06
N SER A 248 11.10 0.53 -8.42
CA SER A 248 10.27 0.56 -7.21
C SER A 248 8.77 0.37 -7.49
N THR A 249 8.41 -0.25 -8.60
CA THR A 249 7.01 -0.44 -8.98
C THR A 249 6.62 -1.86 -8.65
N VAL A 250 5.69 -1.99 -7.71
CA VAL A 250 5.01 -3.24 -7.39
C VAL A 250 3.53 -3.09 -7.74
N SER A 251 2.99 -4.08 -8.45
CA SER A 251 1.55 -4.15 -8.75
C SER A 251 0.95 -5.34 -8.01
N GLY A 252 0.15 -5.08 -6.99
CA GLY A 252 -0.62 -6.12 -6.30
C GLY A 252 -1.83 -6.54 -7.14
N LEU A 253 -1.92 -7.83 -7.44
CA LEU A 253 -3.03 -8.43 -8.17
C LEU A 253 -3.93 -9.16 -7.18
N THR A 254 -5.23 -8.88 -7.24
CA THR A 254 -6.27 -9.59 -6.48
C THR A 254 -6.97 -10.59 -7.38
N ASP A 255 -7.54 -11.64 -6.79
CA ASP A 255 -8.37 -12.59 -7.52
C ASP A 255 -9.56 -11.85 -8.18
N VAL A 256 -9.82 -12.12 -9.46
CA VAL A 256 -10.97 -11.55 -10.19
C VAL A 256 -12.29 -12.02 -9.61
N GLU A 257 -12.29 -13.13 -8.88
CA GLU A 257 -13.42 -13.63 -8.12
C GLU A 257 -13.38 -13.26 -6.63
N ALA A 258 -12.45 -12.42 -6.18
CA ALA A 258 -12.45 -11.97 -4.79
C ALA A 258 -13.72 -11.16 -4.48
N ASP A 259 -14.37 -11.50 -3.38
CA ASP A 259 -15.41 -10.67 -2.79
C ASP A 259 -14.81 -9.36 -2.28
N ALA A 260 -15.63 -8.31 -2.29
CA ALA A 260 -15.35 -7.09 -1.57
C ALA A 260 -15.85 -7.23 -0.12
N GLN A 261 -15.41 -6.33 0.75
CA GLN A 261 -16.01 -6.18 2.07
C GLN A 261 -16.30 -4.73 2.37
N TYR A 262 -17.25 -4.50 3.27
CA TYR A 262 -17.57 -3.16 3.74
C TYR A 262 -18.07 -3.16 5.17
N ARG A 263 -18.03 -1.97 5.78
CA ARG A 263 -18.71 -1.68 7.04
C ARG A 263 -19.39 -0.31 6.96
N ILE A 264 -20.43 -0.15 7.74
CA ILE A 264 -21.29 1.04 7.72
C ILE A 264 -21.22 1.71 9.07
N TYR A 265 -20.97 3.02 9.08
CA TYR A 265 -21.13 3.86 10.25
C TYR A 265 -22.33 4.77 10.09
N ASN A 266 -23.16 4.86 11.13
CA ASN A 266 -24.27 5.81 11.19
C ASN A 266 -23.95 7.00 12.10
N SER A 267 -23.44 8.09 11.52
CA SER A 267 -23.14 9.36 12.23
C SER A 267 -24.37 10.22 12.55
N THR A 268 -25.59 9.73 12.28
CA THR A 268 -26.79 10.54 12.48
C THR A 268 -27.21 10.57 13.94
N ASN A 269 -27.68 11.72 14.41
CA ASN A 269 -28.27 11.89 15.74
C ASN A 269 -29.75 11.44 15.82
N LEU A 270 -30.15 10.44 15.03
CA LEU A 270 -31.53 9.98 14.94
C LEU A 270 -31.89 9.07 16.12
N ASP A 271 -33.03 9.34 16.78
CA ASP A 271 -33.56 8.49 17.86
C ASP A 271 -34.01 7.10 17.37
N THR A 272 -34.20 6.94 16.06
CA THR A 272 -34.60 5.69 15.42
C THR A 272 -33.51 5.19 14.48
N PRO A 273 -33.27 3.87 14.42
CA PRO A 273 -32.33 3.31 13.48
C PRO A 273 -32.63 3.68 12.03
N VAL A 274 -31.57 3.76 11.22
CA VAL A 274 -31.66 3.81 9.75
C VAL A 274 -31.60 2.41 9.17
N THR A 275 -32.31 2.20 8.06
CA THR A 275 -32.19 1.00 7.25
C THR A 275 -31.38 1.31 6.00
N VAL A 276 -30.26 0.60 5.81
CA VAL A 276 -29.43 0.69 4.61
C VAL A 276 -29.72 -0.51 3.72
N THR A 277 -30.04 -0.25 2.45
CA THR A 277 -30.34 -1.30 1.47
C THR A 277 -29.36 -1.23 0.31
N PHE A 278 -28.69 -2.34 0.03
CA PHE A 278 -27.91 -2.56 -1.18
C PHE A 278 -28.76 -3.33 -2.17
N GLY A 279 -29.01 -2.76 -3.34
CA GLY A 279 -29.74 -3.44 -4.40
C GLY A 279 -29.14 -3.18 -5.77
N GLY A 280 -29.62 -3.92 -6.77
CA GLY A 280 -29.30 -3.64 -8.18
C GLY A 280 -28.21 -4.50 -8.82
N ASN A 281 -27.58 -5.44 -8.10
CA ASN A 281 -26.86 -6.52 -8.75
C ASN A 281 -27.90 -7.48 -9.37
N THR A 282 -27.79 -7.78 -10.67
CA THR A 282 -28.93 -8.23 -11.50
C THR A 282 -29.52 -9.59 -11.14
N ASP A 283 -28.94 -10.32 -10.18
CA ASP A 283 -29.32 -11.69 -9.83
C ASP A 283 -29.36 -11.97 -8.31
N GLU A 284 -29.23 -10.94 -7.46
CA GLU A 284 -29.18 -11.08 -5.99
C GLU A 284 -30.37 -10.41 -5.29
N GLU A 285 -30.78 -10.96 -4.14
CA GLU A 285 -31.76 -10.28 -3.27
C GLU A 285 -31.12 -9.03 -2.66
N ASP A 286 -31.92 -7.97 -2.49
CA ASP A 286 -31.47 -6.77 -1.82
C ASP A 286 -31.00 -7.13 -0.39
N ILE A 287 -29.84 -6.59 0.01
CA ILE A 287 -29.25 -6.81 1.34
C ILE A 287 -29.59 -5.60 2.21
N GLU A 288 -30.14 -5.86 3.40
CA GLU A 288 -30.58 -4.81 4.33
C GLU A 288 -29.84 -4.87 5.67
N PHE A 289 -29.47 -3.69 6.17
CA PHE A 289 -28.86 -3.46 7.48
C PHE A 289 -29.69 -2.48 8.27
N THR A 290 -29.71 -2.61 9.58
CA THR A 290 -30.33 -1.63 10.47
C THR A 290 -29.30 -1.19 11.50
N LEU A 291 -29.01 0.11 11.53
CA LEU A 291 -28.01 0.68 12.43
C LEU A 291 -28.64 1.77 13.29
N ALA A 292 -28.41 1.71 14.61
CA ALA A 292 -28.68 2.80 15.52
C ALA A 292 -27.75 3.99 15.27
N ALA A 293 -28.06 5.15 15.84
CA ALA A 293 -27.13 6.27 15.90
C ALA A 293 -25.81 5.84 16.56
N ASP A 294 -24.70 6.34 16.03
CA ASP A 294 -23.32 6.09 16.48
C ASP A 294 -22.88 4.62 16.41
N GLU A 295 -23.59 3.79 15.62
CA GLU A 295 -23.24 2.39 15.41
C GLU A 295 -22.35 2.23 14.17
N LEU A 296 -21.18 1.63 14.37
CA LEU A 296 -20.33 1.06 13.32
C LEU A 296 -20.62 -0.44 13.24
N SER A 297 -20.95 -0.94 12.05
CA SER A 297 -21.15 -2.37 11.84
C SER A 297 -19.83 -3.15 11.81
N ASP A 298 -19.90 -4.45 12.06
CA ASP A 298 -18.85 -5.38 11.66
C ASP A 298 -18.67 -5.37 10.12
N PHE A 299 -17.53 -5.88 9.65
CA PHE A 299 -17.31 -6.11 8.23
C PHE A 299 -18.28 -7.18 7.68
N THR A 300 -18.80 -6.90 6.49
CA THR A 300 -19.62 -7.84 5.71
C THR A 300 -19.02 -8.02 4.34
N ALA A 301 -18.76 -9.28 3.97
CA ALA A 301 -18.36 -9.65 2.62
C ALA A 301 -19.55 -9.59 1.65
N ILE A 302 -19.28 -9.18 0.42
CA ILE A 302 -20.25 -9.09 -0.67
C ILE A 302 -19.55 -9.26 -2.01
N ARG A 303 -20.25 -9.77 -3.02
CA ARG A 303 -19.70 -9.84 -4.36
C ARG A 303 -19.25 -8.44 -4.81
N TYR A 304 -18.13 -8.37 -5.52
CA TYR A 304 -17.74 -7.10 -6.16
C TYR A 304 -18.82 -6.66 -7.17
N GLY A 305 -18.99 -5.36 -7.35
CA GLY A 305 -19.92 -4.81 -8.33
C GLY A 305 -20.40 -3.40 -8.02
N ASP A 306 -21.38 -2.97 -8.82
CA ASP A 306 -22.01 -1.66 -8.73
C ASP A 306 -23.34 -1.76 -7.99
N TYR A 307 -23.38 -1.22 -6.77
CA TYR A 307 -24.54 -1.28 -5.90
C TYR A 307 -25.30 0.04 -5.86
N ARG A 308 -26.61 -0.06 -5.98
CA ARG A 308 -27.53 1.04 -5.68
C ARG A 308 -27.86 1.00 -4.19
N VAL A 309 -27.27 1.91 -3.43
CA VAL A 309 -27.49 2.08 -2.01
C VAL A 309 -28.60 3.09 -1.74
N SER A 310 -29.52 2.71 -0.85
CA SER A 310 -30.57 3.58 -0.31
C SER A 310 -30.54 3.53 1.21
N VAL A 311 -30.90 4.64 1.85
CA VAL A 311 -30.95 4.75 3.31
C VAL A 311 -32.28 5.35 3.71
N GLU A 312 -33.01 4.61 4.54
CA GLU A 312 -34.33 5.00 5.05
C GLU A 312 -34.27 5.33 6.54
N ASP A 313 -34.77 6.50 6.89
CA ASP A 313 -35.13 6.82 8.27
C ASP A 313 -36.47 6.16 8.59
N THR A 314 -36.44 5.18 9.49
CA THR A 314 -37.63 4.40 9.87
C THR A 314 -38.72 5.23 10.56
N SER A 315 -38.40 6.42 11.06
CA SER A 315 -39.38 7.37 11.61
C SER A 315 -40.07 8.22 10.54
N GLY A 316 -39.46 8.36 9.36
CA GLY A 316 -39.90 9.24 8.27
C GLY A 316 -39.76 10.74 8.58
N SER A 317 -38.90 11.10 9.53
CA SER A 317 -38.64 12.48 9.95
C SER A 317 -37.68 13.20 8.99
N ILE A 318 -36.79 12.43 8.35
CA ILE A 318 -35.73 12.91 7.46
C ILE A 318 -35.97 12.39 6.04
N THR A 319 -35.53 13.16 5.04
CA THR A 319 -35.59 12.71 3.65
C THR A 319 -34.60 11.58 3.42
N ASN A 320 -35.09 10.41 3.00
CA ASN A 320 -34.29 9.23 2.68
C ASN A 320 -33.24 9.52 1.59
N LEU A 321 -32.09 8.85 1.68
CA LEU A 321 -31.15 8.73 0.57
C LEU A 321 -31.70 7.67 -0.39
N SER A 322 -31.76 7.99 -1.68
CA SER A 322 -32.22 7.03 -2.69
C SER A 322 -31.28 7.05 -3.88
N ASN A 323 -30.83 5.86 -4.29
CA ASN A 323 -30.04 5.64 -5.50
C ASN A 323 -28.61 6.22 -5.48
N LYS A 324 -27.91 6.16 -4.35
CA LYS A 324 -26.46 6.39 -4.34
C LYS A 324 -25.80 5.19 -5.04
N LEU A 325 -24.95 5.44 -6.04
CA LEU A 325 -24.10 4.39 -6.60
C LEU A 325 -22.87 4.23 -5.68
N ILE A 326 -22.60 3.01 -5.26
CA ILE A 326 -21.36 2.61 -4.59
C ILE A 326 -20.80 1.44 -5.39
N THR A 327 -19.61 1.62 -5.94
CA THR A 327 -18.83 0.56 -6.58
C THR A 327 -17.99 -0.12 -5.51
N LEU A 328 -18.03 -1.44 -5.48
CA LEU A 328 -17.21 -2.31 -4.65
C LEU A 328 -16.30 -3.16 -5.56
N ASN A 329 -15.00 -2.87 -5.63
CA ASN A 329 -14.05 -3.64 -6.43
C ASN A 329 -13.62 -4.94 -5.73
N GLN A 330 -13.04 -5.86 -6.48
CA GLN A 330 -12.50 -7.13 -5.98
C GLN A 330 -11.45 -6.90 -4.89
N GLY A 331 -11.57 -7.67 -3.79
CA GLY A 331 -10.57 -7.66 -2.74
C GLY A 331 -10.40 -6.32 -2.02
N GLU A 332 -11.33 -5.39 -2.15
CA GLU A 332 -11.27 -4.10 -1.48
C GLU A 332 -12.08 -4.09 -0.17
N SER A 333 -11.69 -3.21 0.75
CA SER A 333 -12.45 -2.92 1.96
C SER A 333 -12.98 -1.50 1.94
N LYS A 334 -14.29 -1.30 2.16
CA LYS A 334 -14.91 0.04 2.10
C LYS A 334 -15.63 0.44 3.38
N ALA A 335 -15.33 1.62 3.89
CA ALA A 335 -16.15 2.25 4.92
C ALA A 335 -17.24 3.10 4.26
N ILE A 336 -18.48 3.01 4.77
CA ILE A 336 -19.63 3.77 4.29
C ILE A 336 -20.20 4.56 5.46
N LEU A 337 -20.14 5.88 5.38
CA LEU A 337 -20.56 6.76 6.46
C LEU A 337 -21.88 7.42 6.08
N ILE A 338 -22.93 7.08 6.81
CA ILE A 338 -24.24 7.69 6.70
C ILE A 338 -24.26 8.95 7.54
N TYR A 339 -24.66 10.06 6.93
CA TYR A 339 -24.76 11.36 7.57
C TYR A 339 -26.08 12.05 7.27
N GLU A 340 -26.36 13.12 8.00
CA GLU A 340 -27.53 13.98 7.81
C GLU A 340 -27.08 15.40 7.45
N LYS A 341 -27.70 15.99 6.43
CA LYS A 341 -27.51 17.39 6.06
C LYS A 341 -28.82 18.01 5.58
N ASP A 342 -29.19 19.14 6.17
CA ASP A 342 -30.36 19.93 5.80
C ASP A 342 -31.69 19.14 5.76
N GLY A 343 -31.87 18.21 6.71
CA GLY A 343 -33.02 17.32 6.80
C GLY A 343 -33.03 16.21 5.74
N LYS A 344 -31.85 15.80 5.27
CA LYS A 344 -31.68 14.73 4.26
C LYS A 344 -30.53 13.81 4.62
N LEU A 345 -30.73 12.51 4.41
CA LEU A 345 -29.68 11.52 4.53
C LEU A 345 -28.73 11.57 3.33
N GLY A 346 -27.45 11.39 3.61
CA GLY A 346 -26.38 11.25 2.64
C GLY A 346 -25.42 10.13 3.03
N ALA A 347 -24.47 9.85 2.14
CA ALA A 347 -23.44 8.85 2.38
C ALA A 347 -22.13 9.25 1.72
N SER A 348 -21.04 9.15 2.48
CA SER A 348 -19.65 9.24 2.03
C SER A 348 -18.97 7.89 2.15
N THR A 349 -17.94 7.66 1.35
CA THR A 349 -17.25 6.36 1.29
C THR A 349 -15.78 6.55 1.04
N PHE A 350 -14.95 5.71 1.65
CA PHE A 350 -13.52 5.60 1.35
C PHE A 350 -13.06 4.15 1.48
N GLU A 351 -11.95 3.83 0.82
CA GLU A 351 -11.30 2.54 0.93
C GLU A 351 -10.47 2.49 2.22
N GLU A 352 -10.57 1.39 2.94
CA GLU A 352 -9.77 1.13 4.13
C GLU A 352 -8.49 0.39 3.75
N SER A 353 -7.41 0.66 4.47
CA SER A 353 -6.08 0.20 4.09
C SER A 353 -5.93 -1.31 4.23
N GLY A 354 -5.40 -1.94 3.17
CA GLY A 354 -4.89 -3.30 3.21
C GLY A 354 -3.46 -3.41 3.76
N LEU A 355 -2.89 -2.32 4.28
CA LEU A 355 -1.57 -2.33 4.91
C LEU A 355 -1.65 -2.85 6.36
N PRO A 356 -0.59 -3.48 6.88
CA PRO A 356 -0.52 -3.88 8.28
C PRO A 356 -0.64 -2.69 9.21
N GLN A 357 -1.42 -2.85 10.27
CA GLN A 357 -1.71 -1.79 11.22
C GLN A 357 -0.92 -1.93 12.52
N ALA A 358 0.13 -2.77 12.58
CA ALA A 358 0.81 -3.08 13.85
C ALA A 358 1.63 -1.91 14.39
N TYR A 359 2.44 -1.29 13.53
CA TYR A 359 3.38 -0.22 13.90
C TYR A 359 2.96 1.15 13.37
N ASP A 360 2.43 1.16 12.15
CA ASP A 360 1.94 2.34 11.47
C ASP A 360 0.42 2.19 11.34
N LYS A 361 -0.32 3.24 11.67
CA LYS A 361 -1.79 3.26 11.70
C LYS A 361 -2.29 4.10 10.54
N THR A 362 -3.02 3.51 9.63
CA THR A 362 -3.80 4.26 8.65
C THR A 362 -5.04 4.81 9.33
N VAL A 363 -5.15 6.13 9.35
CA VAL A 363 -6.29 6.84 9.93
C VAL A 363 -7.01 7.61 8.82
N ASN A 364 -8.28 7.31 8.65
CA ASN A 364 -9.15 7.99 7.70
C ASN A 364 -9.93 9.08 8.42
N PHE A 365 -9.87 10.30 7.90
CA PHE A 365 -10.51 11.48 8.44
C PHE A 365 -11.66 11.88 7.54
N ILE A 366 -12.77 12.29 8.13
CA ILE A 366 -13.93 12.80 7.39
C ILE A 366 -14.62 13.92 8.14
N ASN A 367 -14.88 15.01 7.41
CA ASN A 367 -15.66 16.12 7.93
C ASN A 367 -17.14 15.91 7.59
N LEU A 368 -17.98 15.71 8.60
CA LEU A 368 -19.44 15.60 8.48
C LEU A 368 -20.14 16.85 9.04
N VAL A 369 -19.40 17.92 9.34
CA VAL A 369 -19.92 19.23 9.71
C VAL A 369 -20.14 20.06 8.45
N SER A 370 -21.38 20.48 8.20
CA SER A 370 -21.72 21.28 7.01
C SER A 370 -21.63 22.79 7.21
N ASP A 371 -21.37 23.23 8.44
CA ASP A 371 -21.39 24.66 8.81
C ASP A 371 -20.10 25.39 8.41
N TYR A 372 -19.02 24.64 8.25
CA TYR A 372 -17.69 25.15 7.91
C TYR A 372 -17.12 24.36 6.75
N ASP A 373 -16.60 25.11 5.80
CA ASP A 373 -15.66 24.59 4.81
C ASP A 373 -14.26 24.63 5.45
N ASP A 374 -13.31 23.85 4.93
CA ASP A 374 -11.91 23.85 5.36
C ASP A 374 -11.66 23.48 6.84
N VAL A 375 -12.25 22.38 7.32
CA VAL A 375 -11.94 21.87 8.67
C VAL A 375 -10.51 21.33 8.73
N GLU A 376 -9.75 21.72 9.75
CA GLU A 376 -8.42 21.20 10.02
C GLU A 376 -8.45 20.28 11.24
N ILE A 377 -7.74 19.15 11.15
CA ILE A 377 -7.65 18.15 12.22
C ILE A 377 -6.19 17.97 12.59
N PHE A 378 -5.85 18.23 13.85
CA PHE A 378 -4.50 18.08 14.39
C PHE A 378 -4.40 16.83 15.27
N LEU A 379 -3.31 16.09 15.12
CA LEU A 379 -2.98 14.92 15.94
C LEU A 379 -1.79 15.30 16.82
N VAL A 380 -2.07 15.67 18.07
CA VAL A 380 -1.10 16.31 18.96
C VAL A 380 -0.63 15.32 20.03
N ARG A 381 0.67 15.03 20.07
CA ARG A 381 1.28 14.20 21.12
C ARG A 381 1.41 14.96 22.46
N HIS A 382 1.76 14.23 23.52
CA HIS A 382 1.81 14.79 24.87
C HIS A 382 2.81 15.96 25.04
N ASP A 383 3.90 15.95 24.28
CA ASP A 383 4.96 16.97 24.30
C ASP A 383 4.85 18.00 23.17
N GLU A 384 3.77 17.94 22.38
CA GLU A 384 3.48 18.85 21.28
C GLU A 384 2.40 19.88 21.63
N THR A 385 2.22 20.84 20.71
CA THR A 385 1.12 21.79 20.66
C THR A 385 0.57 21.81 19.23
N ILE A 386 -0.59 22.42 18.99
CA ILE A 386 -1.13 22.59 17.62
C ILE A 386 -0.09 23.20 16.66
N ASP A 387 0.70 24.17 17.14
CA ASP A 387 1.73 24.84 16.33
C ASP A 387 2.92 23.94 15.96
N THR A 388 3.17 22.88 16.73
CA THR A 388 4.32 21.98 16.58
C THR A 388 3.94 20.57 16.16
N ALA A 389 2.63 20.26 16.10
CA ALA A 389 2.15 18.95 15.72
C ALA A 389 2.60 18.62 14.30
N GLU A 390 3.26 17.49 14.16
CA GLU A 390 3.76 17.02 12.89
C GLU A 390 2.62 16.57 11.96
N TYR A 391 1.67 15.82 12.53
CA TYR A 391 0.57 15.22 11.77
C TYR A 391 -0.68 16.09 11.83
N ARG A 392 -1.17 16.47 10.65
CA ARG A 392 -2.42 17.22 10.50
C ARG A 392 -3.06 17.02 9.14
N VAL A 393 -4.39 17.04 9.12
CA VAL A 393 -5.20 17.12 7.91
C VAL A 393 -5.70 18.55 7.76
N ASN A 394 -5.57 19.12 6.56
CA ASN A 394 -5.98 20.50 6.29
C ASN A 394 -7.10 20.54 5.26
N ASN A 395 -7.91 21.58 5.32
CA ASN A 395 -8.92 21.93 4.31
C ASN A 395 -9.93 20.81 4.01
N LEU A 396 -10.43 20.12 5.03
CA LEU A 396 -11.38 19.03 4.83
C LEU A 396 -12.79 19.60 4.59
N GLU A 397 -13.26 19.55 3.35
CA GLU A 397 -14.63 19.98 3.00
C GLU A 397 -15.68 18.98 3.52
N PHE A 398 -16.95 19.40 3.57
CA PHE A 398 -18.04 18.53 3.98
C PHE A 398 -18.16 17.28 3.09
N GLY A 399 -18.11 16.11 3.73
CA GLY A 399 -18.19 14.79 3.09
C GLY A 399 -16.89 14.34 2.42
N GLU A 400 -15.85 15.18 2.44
CA GLU A 400 -14.51 14.86 1.96
C GLU A 400 -13.75 14.01 2.98
N THR A 401 -12.91 13.13 2.45
CA THR A 401 -12.11 12.18 3.21
C THR A 401 -10.64 12.43 2.96
N SER A 402 -9.82 12.34 4.00
CA SER A 402 -8.37 12.34 3.90
C SER A 402 -7.80 11.15 4.67
N THR A 403 -6.60 10.73 4.35
CA THR A 403 -5.93 9.61 4.99
C THR A 403 -4.56 10.06 5.43
N GLU A 404 -4.19 9.73 6.67
CA GLU A 404 -2.82 9.91 7.18
C GLU A 404 -2.32 8.60 7.79
N VAL A 405 -1.00 8.39 7.71
CA VAL A 405 -0.34 7.28 8.38
C VAL A 405 0.34 7.82 9.63
N LEU A 406 -0.08 7.32 10.78
CA LEU A 406 0.42 7.73 12.09
C LEU A 406 1.23 6.60 12.71
N PRO A 407 2.39 6.89 13.30
CA PRO A 407 3.04 5.92 14.18
C PRO A 407 2.12 5.53 15.34
N SER A 408 2.17 4.26 15.75
CA SER A 408 1.45 3.72 16.90
C SER A 408 1.83 4.46 18.18
N ASP A 409 0.96 5.37 18.63
CA ASP A 409 1.20 6.25 19.78
C ASP A 409 -0.12 6.87 20.29
N PHE A 410 -0.01 7.80 21.23
CA PHE A 410 -1.10 8.50 21.87
C PHE A 410 -1.21 9.95 21.37
N TYR A 411 -2.40 10.30 20.86
CA TYR A 411 -2.66 11.62 20.29
C TYR A 411 -3.93 12.24 20.90
N GLU A 412 -3.89 13.54 21.12
CA GLU A 412 -5.08 14.37 21.26
C GLU A 412 -5.53 14.77 19.85
N VAL A 413 -6.78 14.47 19.51
CA VAL A 413 -7.36 14.86 18.21
C VAL A 413 -8.09 16.18 18.39
N ILE A 414 -7.75 17.18 17.58
CA ILE A 414 -8.28 18.53 17.72
C ILE A 414 -8.88 18.99 16.40
N ALA A 415 -10.21 19.13 16.44
CA ALA A 415 -11.13 19.77 15.50
C ALA A 415 -11.02 21.29 15.46
N VAL A 416 -10.53 21.95 14.40
CA VAL A 416 -10.65 23.42 14.27
C VAL A 416 -11.15 23.84 12.90
N TYR A 417 -11.68 25.07 12.81
CA TYR A 417 -11.84 25.77 11.55
C TYR A 417 -11.17 27.15 11.64
N GLU A 418 -10.72 27.68 10.51
CA GLU A 418 -10.15 29.02 10.42
C GLU A 418 -11.23 30.04 9.98
N ASP A 419 -11.43 31.10 10.76
CA ASP A 419 -12.42 32.12 10.44
C ASP A 419 -11.92 33.15 9.40
N ASP A 420 -12.80 34.04 8.95
CA ASP A 420 -12.47 35.10 7.97
C ASP A 420 -11.31 36.05 8.41
N ASN A 421 -10.86 35.97 9.67
CA ASN A 421 -9.77 36.78 10.23
C ASN A 421 -8.48 35.98 10.46
N ASP A 422 -8.38 34.76 9.93
CA ASP A 422 -7.27 33.82 10.16
C ASP A 422 -7.18 33.40 11.66
N GLU A 423 -8.30 33.44 12.40
CA GLU A 423 -8.36 32.96 13.79
C GLU A 423 -8.91 31.52 13.85
N GLN A 424 -8.17 30.63 14.51
CA GLN A 424 -8.62 29.25 14.75
C GLN A 424 -9.75 29.18 15.78
N VAL A 425 -10.84 28.52 15.42
CA VAL A 425 -11.98 28.26 16.28
C VAL A 425 -12.09 26.76 16.54
N LEU A 426 -12.11 26.38 17.82
CA LEU A 426 -12.22 25.00 18.25
C LEU A 426 -13.64 24.45 18.01
N LEU A 427 -13.72 23.36 17.26
CA LEU A 427 -14.93 22.56 17.07
C LEU A 427 -15.08 21.53 18.17
N ASP A 428 -14.06 20.69 18.36
CA ASP A 428 -13.99 19.72 19.45
C ASP A 428 -12.55 19.27 19.70
N ARG A 429 -12.34 18.59 20.82
CA ARG A 429 -11.05 18.08 21.27
C ARG A 429 -11.24 16.83 22.11
N THR A 430 -10.54 15.76 21.76
CA THR A 430 -10.60 14.50 22.51
C THR A 430 -9.71 14.55 23.76
N ALA A 431 -9.87 13.56 24.65
CA ALA A 431 -8.77 13.22 25.56
C ALA A 431 -7.69 12.47 24.78
N LEU A 432 -6.49 12.38 25.35
CA LEU A 432 -5.40 11.60 24.77
C LEU A 432 -5.87 10.15 24.48
N PHE A 433 -5.86 9.77 23.20
CA PHE A 433 -6.34 8.49 22.70
C PHE A 433 -5.19 7.68 22.11
N GLY A 434 -5.15 6.38 22.39
CA GLY A 434 -4.12 5.48 21.87
C GLY A 434 -4.52 4.90 20.52
N PHE A 435 -3.81 5.29 19.47
CA PHE A 435 -3.89 4.64 18.17
C PHE A 435 -2.92 3.46 18.19
N THR A 436 -3.27 2.41 18.92
CA THR A 436 -2.35 1.30 19.24
C THR A 436 -2.84 -0.08 18.83
N GLU A 437 -4.13 -0.25 18.59
CA GLU A 437 -4.73 -1.53 18.15
C GLU A 437 -4.35 -1.80 16.69
N GLU A 438 -4.28 -3.07 16.30
CA GLU A 438 -3.94 -3.51 14.94
C GLU A 438 -5.14 -3.37 13.98
N GLU A 439 -5.72 -2.18 13.93
CA GLU A 439 -6.97 -1.88 13.23
C GLU A 439 -6.84 -0.61 12.37
N ASN A 440 -7.70 -0.49 11.36
CA ASN A 440 -7.88 0.76 10.62
C ASN A 440 -8.75 1.71 11.44
N TYR A 441 -8.29 2.96 11.61
CA TYR A 441 -9.03 3.96 12.37
C TYR A 441 -9.82 4.91 11.45
N ILE A 442 -10.98 5.34 11.94
CA ILE A 442 -11.82 6.37 11.32
C ILE A 442 -12.02 7.49 12.33
N VAL A 443 -11.70 8.71 11.94
CA VAL A 443 -11.92 9.93 12.71
C VAL A 443 -13.00 10.75 12.01
N THR A 444 -14.16 10.88 12.64
CA THR A 444 -15.23 11.75 12.15
C THR A 444 -15.26 13.04 12.95
N VAL A 445 -15.56 14.15 12.28
CA VAL A 445 -15.98 15.40 12.93
C VAL A 445 -17.44 15.61 12.56
N GLU A 446 -18.33 15.62 13.54
CA GLU A 446 -19.77 15.59 13.29
C GLU A 446 -20.59 16.51 14.21
N PRO A 447 -21.80 16.93 13.80
CA PRO A 447 -22.70 17.68 14.66
C PRO A 447 -23.11 16.85 15.88
N ALA A 448 -23.14 17.47 17.05
CA ALA A 448 -23.49 16.80 18.30
C ALA A 448 -24.18 17.74 19.30
N ASN A 449 -24.86 17.16 20.29
CA ASN A 449 -25.51 17.90 21.36
C ASN A 449 -24.54 18.31 22.49
N THR A 450 -23.39 18.89 22.11
CA THR A 450 -22.31 19.33 23.02
C THR A 450 -22.35 20.86 23.23
N ALA A 451 -21.39 21.40 23.99
CA ALA A 451 -21.29 22.83 24.24
C ALA A 451 -20.80 23.63 23.00
N THR A 452 -19.99 22.99 22.15
CA THR A 452 -19.52 23.55 20.88
C THR A 452 -20.48 23.26 19.73
N GLY A 453 -21.31 22.23 19.86
CA GLY A 453 -22.24 21.77 18.82
C GLY A 453 -21.64 20.68 17.92
N TYR A 454 -20.43 20.23 18.22
CA TYR A 454 -19.67 19.25 17.44
C TYR A 454 -19.01 18.23 18.37
N GLU A 455 -18.68 17.08 17.81
CA GLU A 455 -17.97 16.00 18.48
C GLU A 455 -17.01 15.31 17.50
N ILE A 456 -15.88 14.85 18.01
CA ILE A 456 -14.98 13.93 17.31
C ILE A 456 -15.27 12.51 17.76
N ASN A 457 -15.56 11.63 16.82
CA ASN A 457 -15.62 10.19 17.07
C ASN A 457 -14.41 9.49 16.46
N ILE A 458 -13.79 8.60 17.25
CA ILE A 458 -12.69 7.73 16.81
C ILE A 458 -13.22 6.30 16.84
N LEU A 459 -13.29 5.69 15.66
CA LEU A 459 -13.86 4.36 15.42
C LEU A 459 -12.76 3.43 14.89
N PHE A 460 -12.87 2.14 15.17
CA PHE A 460 -11.98 1.11 14.65
C PHE A 460 -12.66 -0.26 14.71
#